data_AF-A0A832AQZ7-F1
#
_entry.id   AF-A0A832AQZ7-F1
#
_cell.length_a   1.000
_cell.length_b   1.000
_cell.length_c   1.000
_cell.angle_alpha   90.00
_cell.angle_beta   90.00
_cell.angle_gamma   90.00
#
_symmetry.space_group_name_H-M   'P 1'
#
loop_
_entity.id
_entity.type
_entity.pdbx_description
1 polymer ?
#
loop_
_entity_poly.entity_id
_entity_poly.type
_entity_poly.pdbx_seq_one_letter_code
_entity_poly.pdbx_strand_id
1 'polypeptide(L)' 'LTISPDVLHKLLAVNKDEWLAEVPDSEAFFQKLGERLPGELWYELHALRKRLEGSP' A
#
# COMPACT_ATOMS: atom_id res chain seq x y z
N LEU A 1 23.65 -3.93 16.89
CA LEU A 1 23.22 -2.65 16.31
C LEU A 1 22.40 -1.91 17.34
N THR A 2 22.70 -0.62 17.59
CA THR A 2 21.88 0.25 18.44
C THR A 2 21.14 1.23 17.54
N ILE A 3 19.81 1.22 17.59
CA ILE A 3 18.94 2.11 16.80
C ILE A 3 18.25 3.06 17.78
N SER A 4 18.22 4.36 17.48
CA SER A 4 17.55 5.33 18.35
C SER A 4 16.02 5.23 18.22
N PRO A 5 15.25 5.62 19.25
CA PRO A 5 13.79 5.65 19.18
C PRO A 5 13.26 6.45 17.98
N ASP A 6 13.85 7.61 17.68
CA ASP A 6 13.42 8.45 16.56
C ASP A 6 13.63 7.77 15.20
N VAL A 7 14.74 7.05 15.04
CA VAL A 7 14.99 6.28 13.82
C VAL A 7 13.97 5.15 13.71
N LEU A 8 13.68 4.46 14.82
CA LEU A 8 12.67 3.40 14.82
C LEU A 8 11.27 3.94 14.49
N HIS A 9 10.89 5.11 15.02
CA HIS A 9 9.64 5.78 14.69
C HIS A 9 9.52 6.09 13.20
N LYS A 10 10.60 6.58 12.58
CA LYS A 10 10.63 6.88 11.14
C LYS A 10 10.51 5.61 10.30
N LEU A 11 11.24 4.54 10.65
CA LEU A 11 11.21 3.27 9.92
C LEU A 11 9.83 2.60 9.94
N LEU A 12 9.06 2.81 11.00
CA LEU A 12 7.73 2.24 11.19
C LEU A 12 6.61 3.21 10.82
N ALA A 13 6.94 4.41 10.32
CA ALA A 13 5.94 5.40 9.93
C ALA A 13 5.20 4.94 8.67
N VAL A 14 3.86 5.08 8.70
CA VAL A 14 3.01 4.86 7.52
C VAL A 14 2.56 6.24 7.02
N ASN A 15 3.20 6.71 5.95
CA ASN A 15 2.81 7.95 5.28
C ASN A 15 1.67 7.65 4.29
N LYS A 16 0.46 8.15 4.58
CA LYS A 16 -0.73 7.88 3.77
C LYS A 16 -0.59 8.37 2.33
N ASP A 17 0.02 9.53 2.12
CA ASP A 17 0.12 10.13 0.80
C ASP A 17 1.10 9.36 -0.08
N GLU A 18 2.23 8.91 0.50
CA GLU A 18 3.19 8.04 -0.18
C GLU A 18 2.55 6.69 -0.52
N TRP A 19 1.85 6.07 0.43
CA TRP A 19 1.17 4.79 0.18
C TRP A 19 0.06 4.92 -0.87
N LEU A 20 -0.68 6.04 -0.90
CA LEU A 20 -1.71 6.29 -1.90
C LEU A 20 -1.09 6.50 -3.29
N ALA A 21 0.06 7.18 -3.37
CA ALA A 21 0.80 7.39 -4.61
C ALA A 21 1.34 6.08 -5.22
N GLU A 22 1.55 5.03 -4.42
CA GLU A 22 2.03 3.71 -4.86
C GLU A 22 0.89 2.78 -5.36
N VAL A 23 -0.38 3.09 -5.08
CA VAL A 23 -1.52 2.27 -5.51
C VAL A 23 -1.54 2.07 -7.05
N PRO A 24 -1.37 3.10 -7.89
CA PRO A 24 -1.34 2.94 -9.34
C PRO A 24 -0.25 1.97 -9.83
N ASP A 25 0.93 1.98 -9.20
CA ASP A 25 2.03 1.09 -9.57
C ASP A 25 1.72 -0.37 -9.19
N SER A 26 1.04 -0.58 -8.06
CA SER A 26 0.51 -1.88 -7.67
C SER A 26 -0.55 -2.39 -8.65
N GLU A 27 -1.49 -1.53 -9.09
CA GLU A 27 -2.49 -1.86 -10.11
C GLU A 27 -1.82 -2.24 -11.44
N ALA A 28 -0.81 -1.48 -11.87
CA ALA A 28 -0.03 -1.76 -13.07
C ALA A 28 0.74 -3.08 -12.97
N PHE A 29 1.26 -3.43 -11.80
CA PHE A 29 1.88 -4.74 -11.56
C PHE A 29 0.85 -5.87 -11.62
N PHE A 30 -0.33 -5.69 -11.00
CA PHE A 30 -1.40 -6.68 -11.02
C PHE A 30 -1.90 -6.97 -12.43
N GLN A 31 -1.98 -5.95 -13.30
CA GLN A 31 -2.32 -6.11 -14.71
C GLN A 31 -1.35 -7.05 -15.46
N LYS A 32 -0.05 -7.03 -15.12
CA LYS A 32 0.94 -7.94 -15.74
C LYS A 32 0.70 -9.41 -15.38
N LEU A 33 0.05 -9.67 -14.25
CA LEU A 33 -0.27 -11.02 -13.78
C LEU A 33 -1.56 -11.55 -14.43
N GLY A 34 -2.42 -10.65 -14.91
CA GLY A 34 -3.62 -10.98 -15.68
C GLY A 34 -4.54 -11.97 -14.95
N GLU A 35 -5.02 -12.98 -15.68
CA GLU A 35 -5.98 -13.98 -15.18
C GLU A 35 -5.45 -14.86 -14.04
N ARG A 36 -4.13 -14.88 -13.80
CA ARG A 36 -3.55 -15.66 -12.70
C ARG A 36 -3.69 -14.98 -11.35
N LEU A 37 -4.01 -13.69 -11.34
CA LEU A 37 -4.19 -12.97 -10.09
C LEU A 37 -5.60 -13.24 -9.53
N PRO A 38 -5.71 -13.75 -8.29
CA PRO A 38 -7.01 -13.87 -7.63
C PRO A 38 -7.72 -12.51 -7.53
N GLY A 39 -9.04 -12.50 -7.77
CA GLY A 39 -9.85 -11.28 -7.70
C GLY A 39 -9.87 -10.66 -6.30
N GLU A 40 -9.64 -11.47 -5.27
CA GLU A 40 -9.51 -11.04 -3.87
C GLU A 40 -8.34 -10.07 -3.67
N LEU A 41 -7.24 -10.22 -4.41
CA LEU A 41 -6.11 -9.28 -4.30
C LEU A 41 -6.47 -7.90 -4.88
N TRP A 42 -7.23 -7.85 -5.97
CA TRP A 42 -7.78 -6.60 -6.49
C TRP A 42 -8.73 -5.93 -5.48
N TYR A 43 -9.60 -6.74 -4.87
CA TYR A 43 -10.50 -6.25 -3.82
C TYR A 43 -9.73 -5.62 -2.65
N GLU A 44 -8.68 -6.29 -2.15
CA GLU A 44 -7.87 -5.77 -1.05
C GLU A 44 -7.09 -4.51 -1.42
N LEU A 45 -6.58 -4.40 -2.65
CA LEU A 45 -5.92 -3.18 -3.13
C LEU A 45 -6.89 -1.99 -3.17
N HIS A 46 -8.11 -2.21 -3.67
CA HIS A 46 -9.16 -1.18 -3.66
C HIS A 46 -9.63 -0.84 -2.24
N ALA A 47 -9.72 -1.82 -1.34
CA ALA A 47 -10.03 -1.58 0.07
C ALA A 47 -8.93 -0.76 0.75
N LEU A 48 -7.65 -1.06 0.48
CA LEU A 48 -6.51 -0.28 0.95
C LEU A 48 -6.62 1.17 0.49
N ARG A 49 -6.86 1.40 -0.81
CA ARG A 49 -7.04 2.75 -1.38
C ARG A 49 -8.12 3.55 -0.63
N LYS A 50 -9.29 2.95 -0.39
CA LYS A 50 -10.37 3.60 0.37
C LYS A 50 -9.96 3.97 1.79
N ARG A 51 -9.23 3.10 2.50
CA ARG A 51 -8.70 3.38 3.85
C ARG A 51 -7.70 4.55 3.84
N LEU A 52 -6.91 4.68 2.78
CA LEU A 52 -5.93 5.76 2.62
C LEU A 52 -6.61 7.09 2.27
N GLU A 53 -7.61 7.08 1.38
CA GLU A 53 -8.39 8.26 0.98
C GLU A 53 -9.31 8.79 2.11
N GLY A 54 -9.50 8.01 3.19
CA GLY A 54 -10.30 8.42 4.34
C GLY A 54 -11.81 8.45 4.06
N SER A 55 -12.27 7.69 3.07
CA SER A 55 -13.71 7.50 2.84
C SER A 55 -14.34 6.74 4.04
N PRO A 56 -15.55 7.13 4.49
CA PRO A 56 -16.24 6.48 5.61
C PRO A 56 -16.58 5.00 5.35
#